data_AF-A0A9P0VWW0-F1
#
_entry.id   AF-A0A9P0VWW0-F1
#
_cell.length_a   1.000
_cell.length_b   1.000
_cell.length_c   1.000
_cell.angle_alpha   90.00
_cell.angle_beta   90.00
_cell.angle_gamma   90.00
#
_symmetry.space_group_name_H-M   'P 1'
#
loop_
_entity.id
_entity.type
_entity.pdbx_description
1 polymer ?
#
loop_
_entity_poly.entity_id
_entity_poly.type
_entity_poly.pdbx_seq_one_letter_code
_entity_poly.pdbx_strand_id
1 'polypeptide(L)'
;MANLRTQKRLAASVVGVGKRKIWLDPNETTEIASANSRQAIRKLYRNGTIVKKPDTVHSRSRARALLESKRAGRHMGYGKRKGTKDARMPSQVLWMRRLRVLRRLLAKYRDAGKIDKHLYHNLYKSAKGNTFKHKRSLVEHIIQAKAEALREKALKEEAEARRSKTRAARERRQQRIAEKREALFAEGN
;
A
#
# COMPACT_ATOMS: atom_id res chain seq x y z
N MET A 1 34.29 51.35 -26.52
CA MET A 1 33.37 50.30 -25.98
C MET A 1 33.65 50.13 -24.49
N ALA A 2 32.63 50.23 -23.64
CA ALA A 2 32.79 50.09 -22.18
C ALA A 2 32.82 48.61 -21.73
N ASN A 3 33.65 48.29 -20.73
CA ASN A 3 33.74 46.92 -20.19
C ASN A 3 32.76 46.70 -19.03
N LEU A 4 31.60 46.09 -19.32
CA LEU A 4 30.51 45.86 -18.35
C LEU A 4 30.60 44.52 -17.59
N ARG A 5 31.75 43.83 -17.60
CA ARG A 5 31.90 42.50 -16.97
C ARG A 5 31.68 42.56 -15.45
N THR A 6 32.14 43.63 -14.80
CA THR A 6 32.00 43.84 -13.35
C THR A 6 30.55 44.10 -12.98
N GLN A 7 29.87 44.96 -13.75
CA GLN A 7 28.46 45.30 -13.57
C GLN A 7 27.57 44.07 -13.76
N LYS A 8 27.84 43.25 -14.78
CA LYS A 8 27.12 41.99 -15.01
C LYS A 8 27.34 40.98 -13.88
N ARG A 9 28.54 40.93 -13.29
CA ARG A 9 28.85 40.10 -12.11
C ARG A 9 28.13 40.61 -10.85
N LEU A 10 28.13 41.92 -10.62
CA LEU A 10 27.44 42.53 -9.48
C LEU A 10 25.93 42.37 -9.60
N ALA A 11 25.35 42.60 -10.78
CA ALA A 11 23.93 42.38 -11.06
C ALA A 11 23.50 40.94 -10.79
N ALA A 12 24.29 39.96 -11.23
CA ALA A 12 24.03 38.55 -10.93
C ALA A 12 23.98 38.27 -9.41
N SER A 13 24.94 38.80 -8.65
CA SER A 13 24.99 38.66 -7.19
C SER A 13 23.86 39.42 -6.47
N VAL A 14 23.45 40.58 -6.99
CA VAL A 14 22.41 41.43 -6.39
C VAL A 14 21.01 40.87 -6.65
N VAL A 15 20.75 40.36 -7.85
CA VAL A 15 19.46 39.78 -8.25
C VAL A 15 19.32 38.31 -7.82
N GLY A 16 20.43 37.66 -7.46
CA GLY A 16 20.44 36.25 -7.03
C GLY A 16 20.29 35.25 -8.18
N VAL A 17 20.76 35.59 -9.37
CA VAL A 17 20.71 34.72 -10.57
C VAL A 17 22.07 34.63 -11.25
N GLY A 18 22.26 33.61 -12.09
CA GLY A 18 23.49 33.50 -12.88
C GLY A 18 23.65 34.64 -13.91
N LYS A 19 24.90 34.98 -14.27
CA LYS A 19 25.22 36.00 -15.29
C LYS A 19 24.49 35.81 -16.63
N ARG A 20 24.12 34.57 -16.95
CA ARG A 20 23.36 34.21 -18.16
C ARG A 20 21.94 34.80 -18.19
N LYS A 21 21.36 35.07 -17.01
CA LYS A 21 20.00 35.62 -16.82
C LYS A 21 19.98 37.13 -16.66
N ILE A 22 21.13 37.78 -16.54
CA ILE A 22 21.21 39.25 -16.53
C ILE A 22 21.21 39.77 -17.96
N TRP A 23 20.26 40.64 -18.25
CA TRP A 23 20.23 41.50 -19.42
C TRP A 23 20.63 42.92 -18.99
N LEU A 24 21.50 43.54 -19.78
CA LEU A 24 21.96 44.92 -19.62
C LEU A 24 21.48 45.66 -20.87
N ASP A 25 20.86 46.82 -20.69
CA ASP A 25 20.39 47.63 -21.82
C ASP A 25 21.58 48.09 -22.69
N PRO A 26 21.61 47.79 -24.00
CA PRO A 26 22.66 48.24 -24.90
C PRO A 26 22.61 49.74 -25.22
N ASN A 27 21.51 50.44 -24.94
CA ASN A 27 21.38 51.88 -25.17
C ASN A 27 21.93 52.69 -23.98
N GLU A 28 21.79 52.17 -22.75
CA GLU A 28 22.21 52.84 -21.51
C GLU A 28 23.61 52.42 -21.02
N THR A 29 24.53 52.15 -21.96
CA THR A 29 25.86 51.60 -21.60
C THR A 29 26.71 52.53 -20.75
N THR A 30 26.55 53.84 -20.90
CA THR A 30 27.22 54.88 -20.12
C THR A 30 26.73 54.92 -18.68
N GLU A 31 25.40 54.89 -18.48
CA GLU A 31 24.77 54.84 -17.15
C GLU A 31 25.20 53.57 -16.40
N ILE A 32 25.12 52.41 -17.07
CA ILE A 32 25.52 51.13 -16.48
C ILE A 32 27.01 51.15 -16.12
N ALA A 33 27.89 51.67 -16.99
CA ALA A 33 29.33 51.73 -16.73
C ALA A 33 29.67 52.54 -15.46
N SER A 34 28.91 53.60 -15.16
CA SER A 34 29.10 54.44 -13.97
C SER A 34 28.72 53.74 -12.64
N ALA A 35 27.94 52.66 -12.70
CA ALA A 35 27.43 51.96 -11.52
C ALA A 35 28.46 51.01 -10.88
N ASN A 36 29.29 51.54 -9.98
CA ASN A 36 30.37 50.79 -9.32
C ASN A 36 29.97 50.09 -8.00
N SER A 37 28.79 50.40 -7.43
CA SER A 37 28.33 49.84 -6.15
C SER A 37 27.14 48.90 -6.32
N ARG A 38 26.97 47.95 -5.39
CA ARG A 38 25.78 47.07 -5.36
C ARG A 38 24.47 47.85 -5.19
N GLN A 39 24.51 48.99 -4.50
CA GLN A 39 23.34 49.85 -4.32
C GLN A 39 22.93 50.54 -5.63
N ALA A 40 23.90 51.01 -6.43
CA ALA A 40 23.63 51.56 -7.76
C ALA A 40 23.04 50.50 -8.70
N ILE A 41 23.57 49.29 -8.69
CA ILE A 41 23.01 48.15 -9.46
C ILE A 41 21.57 47.82 -9.03
N ARG A 42 21.21 47.94 -7.74
CA ARG A 42 19.82 47.79 -7.28
C ARG A 42 18.90 48.87 -7.84
N LYS A 43 19.36 50.12 -7.96
CA LYS A 43 18.60 51.21 -8.58
C LYS A 43 18.37 50.92 -10.07
N LEU A 44 19.43 50.50 -10.78
CA LEU A 44 19.38 50.10 -12.19
C LEU A 44 18.53 48.84 -12.46
N TYR A 45 18.30 48.01 -11.46
CA TYR A 45 17.36 46.89 -11.57
C TYR A 45 15.90 47.33 -11.37
N ARG A 46 15.67 48.33 -10.51
CA ARG A 46 14.33 48.85 -10.22
C ARG A 46 13.77 49.72 -11.35
N ASN A 47 14.62 50.49 -12.02
CA ASN A 47 14.22 51.35 -13.15
C ASN A 47 14.11 50.59 -14.49
N GLY A 48 14.54 49.33 -14.55
CA GLY A 48 14.44 48.49 -15.74
C GLY A 48 15.65 48.51 -16.68
N THR A 49 16.72 49.26 -16.37
CA THR A 49 17.96 49.27 -17.18
C THR A 49 18.71 47.93 -17.11
N ILE A 50 18.54 47.20 -16.01
CA ILE A 50 19.01 45.82 -15.80
C ILE A 50 17.81 44.93 -15.56
N VAL A 51 17.66 43.87 -16.36
CA VAL A 51 16.50 42.97 -16.29
C VAL A 51 16.93 41.53 -16.06
N LYS A 52 16.15 40.81 -15.24
CA LYS A 52 16.24 39.35 -15.14
C LYS A 52 15.49 38.76 -16.34
N LYS A 53 16.22 38.16 -17.27
CA LYS A 53 15.63 37.38 -18.36
C LYS A 53 14.81 36.21 -17.80
N PRO A 54 13.66 35.90 -18.39
CA PRO A 54 12.85 34.76 -17.97
C PRO A 54 13.63 33.44 -18.09
N ASP A 55 13.18 32.45 -17.35
CA ASP A 55 13.74 31.11 -17.41
C ASP A 55 13.40 30.44 -18.76
N THR A 56 14.35 29.64 -19.26
CA THR A 56 14.12 28.91 -20.50
C THR A 56 13.19 27.76 -20.16
N VAL A 57 11.99 27.77 -20.72
CA VAL A 57 10.94 26.82 -20.36
C VAL A 57 11.31 25.42 -20.85
N HIS A 58 11.34 24.45 -19.94
CA HIS A 58 11.45 23.03 -20.29
C HIS A 58 10.08 22.34 -20.11
N SER A 59 9.28 22.34 -21.18
CA SER A 59 7.93 21.75 -21.14
C SER A 59 7.95 20.25 -20.86
N ARG A 60 7.01 19.79 -20.02
CA ARG A 60 6.80 18.37 -19.68
C ARG A 60 5.61 17.74 -20.39
N SER A 61 4.94 18.45 -21.31
CA SER A 61 3.73 17.97 -22.01
C SER A 61 3.95 16.61 -22.67
N ARG A 62 5.00 16.48 -23.50
CA ARG A 62 5.37 15.22 -24.18
C ARG A 62 5.68 14.08 -23.20
N ALA A 63 6.39 14.38 -22.11
CA ALA A 63 6.70 13.39 -21.09
C ALA A 63 5.44 12.90 -20.34
N ARG A 64 4.46 13.77 -20.10
CA ARG A 64 3.17 13.42 -19.50
C ARG A 64 2.33 12.57 -20.43
N ALA A 65 2.21 12.96 -21.70
CA ALA A 65 1.49 12.19 -22.72
C ALA A 65 2.10 10.78 -22.89
N LEU A 66 3.43 10.66 -22.87
CA LEU A 66 4.11 9.36 -22.90
C LEU A 66 3.88 8.54 -21.62
N LEU A 67 3.82 9.17 -20.45
CA LEU A 67 3.53 8.46 -19.21
C LEU A 67 2.11 7.91 -19.20
N GLU A 68 1.15 8.68 -19.68
CA GLU A 68 -0.24 8.26 -19.85
C GLU A 68 -0.36 7.10 -20.84
N SER A 69 0.30 7.18 -21.99
CA SER A 69 0.33 6.08 -22.95
C SER A 69 0.95 4.81 -22.37
N LYS A 70 2.02 4.94 -21.58
CA LYS A 70 2.64 3.82 -20.84
C LYS A 70 1.72 3.23 -19.78
N ARG A 71 0.93 4.05 -19.07
CA ARG A 71 -0.08 3.55 -18.11
C ARG A 71 -1.18 2.75 -18.80
N ALA A 72 -1.55 3.12 -20.02
CA ALA A 72 -2.45 2.35 -20.87
C ALA A 72 -1.80 1.09 -21.50
N GLY A 73 -0.54 0.77 -21.16
CA GLY A 73 0.16 -0.42 -21.64
C GLY A 73 0.95 -0.25 -22.94
N ARG A 74 0.96 0.95 -23.54
CA ARG A 74 1.75 1.21 -24.76
C ARG A 74 3.25 1.28 -24.45
N HIS A 75 4.09 0.97 -25.45
CA HIS A 75 5.55 1.00 -25.34
C HIS A 75 6.16 0.04 -24.30
N MET A 76 5.48 -1.06 -23.94
CA MET A 76 5.94 -2.06 -22.94
C MET A 76 6.34 -3.44 -23.53
N GLY A 77 6.28 -3.59 -24.87
CA GLY A 77 6.64 -4.82 -25.59
C GLY A 77 8.12 -5.20 -25.48
N TYR A 78 8.48 -6.41 -25.94
CA TYR A 78 9.81 -6.98 -25.78
C TYR A 78 10.94 -6.09 -26.32
N GLY A 79 10.77 -5.48 -27.51
CA GLY A 79 11.77 -4.58 -28.10
C GLY A 79 12.00 -3.26 -27.35
N LYS A 80 11.19 -2.92 -26.34
CA LYS A 80 11.41 -1.76 -25.46
C LYS A 80 12.03 -2.13 -24.10
N ARG A 81 12.27 -3.42 -23.84
CA ARG A 81 12.86 -3.92 -22.60
C ARG A 81 14.38 -4.05 -22.78
N LYS A 82 15.14 -3.31 -21.96
CA LYS A 82 16.62 -3.36 -21.97
C LYS A 82 17.21 -4.13 -20.79
N GLY A 83 16.59 -4.05 -19.61
CA GLY A 83 17.02 -4.78 -18.40
C GLY A 83 16.30 -6.12 -18.23
N THR A 84 16.89 -7.00 -17.41
CA THR A 84 16.31 -8.30 -17.04
C THR A 84 14.98 -8.14 -16.31
N LYS A 85 14.19 -9.22 -16.23
CA LYS A 85 12.90 -9.22 -15.52
C LYS A 85 13.04 -8.81 -14.05
N ASP A 86 14.07 -9.33 -13.38
CA ASP A 86 14.30 -9.06 -11.96
C ASP A 86 14.81 -7.63 -11.71
N ALA A 87 15.66 -7.08 -12.59
CA ALA A 87 16.07 -5.68 -12.52
C ALA A 87 14.89 -4.70 -12.70
N ARG A 88 13.91 -5.05 -13.54
CA ARG A 88 12.71 -4.22 -13.78
C ARG A 88 11.69 -4.34 -12.64
N MET A 89 11.50 -5.53 -12.09
CA MET A 89 10.60 -5.83 -10.98
C MET A 89 11.16 -7.00 -10.17
N PRO A 90 11.86 -6.73 -9.05
CA PRO A 90 12.51 -7.78 -8.28
C PRO A 90 11.52 -8.77 -7.69
N SER A 91 11.87 -10.06 -7.75
CA SER A 91 11.05 -11.16 -7.26
C SER A 91 10.79 -11.05 -5.76
N GLN A 92 11.77 -10.55 -5.00
CA GLN A 92 11.65 -10.26 -3.57
C GLN A 92 10.56 -9.22 -3.28
N VAL A 93 10.45 -8.15 -4.09
CA VAL A 93 9.43 -7.11 -3.93
C VAL A 93 8.03 -7.68 -4.18
N LEU A 94 7.88 -8.54 -5.20
CA LEU A 94 6.62 -9.22 -5.48
C LEU A 94 6.21 -10.15 -4.34
N TRP A 95 7.15 -10.95 -3.82
CA TRP A 95 6.93 -11.82 -2.66
C TRP A 95 6.52 -11.04 -1.41
N MET A 96 7.24 -9.95 -1.09
CA MET A 96 6.92 -9.07 0.04
C MET A 96 5.53 -8.46 -0.09
N ARG A 97 5.18 -7.90 -1.25
CA ARG A 97 3.85 -7.30 -1.49
C ARG A 97 2.75 -8.34 -1.29
N ARG A 98 2.90 -9.53 -1.90
CA ARG A 98 1.91 -10.60 -1.79
C ARG A 98 1.73 -11.05 -0.34
N LEU A 99 2.82 -11.36 0.35
CA LEU A 99 2.78 -11.88 1.71
C LEU A 99 2.21 -10.85 2.71
N ARG A 100 2.54 -9.57 2.56
CA ARG A 100 1.92 -8.48 3.36
C ARG A 100 0.41 -8.39 3.11
N VAL A 101 -0.04 -8.50 1.86
CA VAL A 101 -1.47 -8.49 1.52
C VAL A 101 -2.22 -9.66 2.16
N LEU A 102 -1.65 -10.87 2.11
CA LEU A 102 -2.26 -12.07 2.72
C LEU A 102 -2.33 -11.94 4.24
N ARG A 103 -1.23 -11.55 4.89
CA ARG A 103 -1.19 -11.40 6.36
C ARG A 103 -2.13 -10.32 6.88
N ARG A 104 -2.20 -9.18 6.19
CA ARG A 104 -3.15 -8.10 6.54
C ARG A 104 -4.61 -8.57 6.43
N LEU A 105 -4.93 -9.38 5.42
CA LEU A 105 -6.28 -9.95 5.28
C LEU A 105 -6.58 -10.92 6.44
N LEU A 106 -5.65 -11.81 6.77
CA LEU A 106 -5.80 -12.75 7.90
C LEU A 106 -6.01 -12.02 9.22
N ALA A 107 -5.21 -10.98 9.50
CA ALA A 107 -5.37 -10.16 10.71
C ALA A 107 -6.77 -9.53 10.75
N LYS A 108 -7.19 -8.87 9.67
CA LYS A 108 -8.54 -8.29 9.57
C LYS A 108 -9.65 -9.32 9.81
N TYR A 109 -9.51 -10.54 9.27
CA TYR A 109 -10.54 -11.58 9.42
C TYR A 109 -10.60 -12.14 10.84
N ARG A 110 -9.46 -12.26 11.50
CA ARG A 110 -9.38 -12.66 12.91
C ARG A 110 -10.00 -11.60 13.81
N ASP A 111 -9.63 -10.34 13.62
CA ASP A 111 -10.11 -9.23 14.46
C ASP A 111 -11.61 -9.00 14.27
N ALA A 112 -12.15 -9.30 13.07
CA ALA A 112 -13.60 -9.28 12.79
C ALA A 112 -14.33 -10.58 13.20
N GLY A 113 -13.66 -11.55 13.85
CA GLY A 113 -14.26 -12.82 14.27
C GLY A 113 -14.67 -13.77 13.13
N LYS A 114 -14.26 -13.49 11.88
CA LYS A 114 -14.58 -14.35 10.73
C LYS A 114 -13.79 -15.66 10.77
N ILE A 115 -12.61 -15.64 11.35
CA ILE A 115 -11.77 -16.81 11.60
C ILE A 115 -11.33 -16.78 13.07
N ASP A 116 -11.11 -17.95 13.66
CA ASP A 116 -10.60 -18.08 15.01
C ASP A 116 -9.05 -18.03 15.04
N LYS A 117 -8.48 -18.02 16.24
CA LYS A 117 -7.02 -17.95 16.44
C LYS A 117 -6.28 -19.19 15.91
N HIS A 118 -6.90 -20.37 15.95
CA HIS A 118 -6.27 -21.62 15.51
C HIS A 118 -6.20 -21.68 13.98
N LEU A 119 -7.31 -21.39 13.30
CA LEU A 119 -7.32 -21.30 11.83
C LEU A 119 -6.40 -20.17 11.35
N TYR A 120 -6.37 -19.03 12.03
CA TYR A 120 -5.44 -17.94 11.72
C TYR A 120 -3.98 -18.40 11.72
N HIS A 121 -3.51 -19.09 12.76
CA HIS A 121 -2.12 -19.52 12.88
C HIS A 121 -1.72 -20.51 11.78
N ASN A 122 -2.61 -21.47 11.48
CA ASN A 122 -2.40 -22.43 10.39
C ASN A 122 -2.28 -21.72 9.05
N LEU A 123 -3.22 -20.83 8.74
CA LEU A 123 -3.22 -20.05 7.50
C LEU A 123 -2.03 -19.08 7.40
N TYR A 124 -1.56 -18.55 8.53
CA TYR A 124 -0.38 -17.68 8.56
C TYR A 124 0.89 -18.42 8.13
N LYS A 125 1.08 -19.66 8.62
CA LYS A 125 2.19 -20.54 8.21
C LYS A 125 2.05 -20.96 6.74
N SER A 126 0.85 -21.36 6.31
CA SER A 126 0.59 -21.72 4.90
C SER A 126 0.80 -20.55 3.93
N ALA A 127 0.46 -19.32 4.35
CA ALA A 127 0.77 -18.12 3.57
C ALA A 127 2.28 -17.86 3.45
N LYS A 128 3.07 -18.16 4.49
CA LYS A 128 4.55 -18.15 4.42
C LYS A 128 5.06 -19.24 3.47
N GLY A 129 4.42 -20.41 3.48
CA GLY A 129 4.73 -21.58 2.65
C GLY A 129 4.29 -21.50 1.18
N ASN A 130 3.84 -20.34 0.69
CA ASN A 130 3.46 -20.14 -0.72
C ASN A 130 2.26 -20.98 -1.21
N THR A 131 1.43 -21.50 -0.29
CA THR A 131 0.19 -22.23 -0.63
C THR A 131 -0.79 -21.33 -1.40
N PHE A 132 -0.88 -20.04 -1.03
CA PHE A 132 -1.81 -19.09 -1.64
C PHE A 132 -1.12 -18.19 -2.68
N LYS A 133 -1.61 -18.22 -3.92
CA LYS A 133 -1.02 -17.41 -5.02
C LYS A 133 -1.42 -15.93 -4.97
N HIS A 134 -2.64 -15.64 -4.53
CA HIS A 134 -3.18 -14.29 -4.42
C HIS A 134 -4.29 -14.23 -3.38
N LYS A 135 -4.76 -13.02 -3.06
CA LYS A 135 -5.78 -12.78 -2.04
C LYS A 135 -7.05 -13.62 -2.24
N ARG A 136 -7.53 -13.74 -3.49
CA ARG A 136 -8.74 -14.51 -3.81
C ARG A 136 -8.64 -15.99 -3.41
N SER A 137 -7.55 -16.67 -3.76
CA SER A 137 -7.30 -18.07 -3.40
C SER A 137 -7.29 -18.29 -1.88
N LEU A 138 -6.76 -17.35 -1.09
CA LEU A 138 -6.85 -17.42 0.37
C LEU A 138 -8.31 -17.27 0.86
N VAL A 139 -9.08 -16.36 0.27
CA VAL A 139 -10.49 -16.15 0.66
C VAL A 139 -11.33 -17.39 0.33
N GLU A 140 -11.17 -17.96 -0.87
CA GLU A 140 -11.85 -19.19 -1.29
C GLU A 140 -11.53 -20.34 -0.33
N HIS A 141 -10.26 -20.54 0.02
CA HIS A 141 -9.85 -21.55 0.99
C HIS A 141 -10.48 -21.33 2.38
N ILE A 142 -10.57 -20.08 2.86
CA ILE A 142 -11.21 -19.78 4.14
C ILE A 142 -12.70 -20.11 4.10
N ILE A 143 -13.39 -19.75 3.02
CA ILE A 143 -14.83 -20.04 2.86
C ILE A 143 -15.07 -21.55 2.90
N GLN A 144 -14.27 -22.31 2.15
CA GLN A 144 -14.38 -23.76 2.11
C GLN A 144 -14.06 -24.40 3.47
N ALA A 145 -12.95 -24.03 4.11
CA ALA A 145 -12.59 -24.54 5.43
C ALA A 145 -13.65 -24.25 6.50
N LYS A 146 -14.30 -23.08 6.43
CA LYS A 146 -15.40 -22.75 7.34
C LYS A 146 -16.65 -23.57 7.07
N ALA A 147 -16.99 -23.80 5.81
CA ALA A 147 -18.13 -24.64 5.44
C ALA A 147 -17.93 -26.09 5.92
N GLU A 148 -16.72 -26.63 5.76
CA GLU A 148 -16.35 -27.95 6.26
C GLU A 148 -16.43 -28.03 7.79
N ALA A 149 -15.86 -27.06 8.51
CA ALA A 149 -15.93 -26.99 9.96
C ALA A 149 -17.38 -26.88 10.49
N LEU A 150 -18.24 -26.13 9.79
CA LEU A 150 -19.66 -26.00 10.16
C LEU A 150 -20.40 -27.34 9.97
N ARG A 151 -20.15 -28.05 8.87
CA ARG A 151 -20.73 -29.38 8.63
C ARG A 151 -20.28 -30.38 9.70
N GLU A 152 -18.99 -30.40 10.02
CA GLU A 152 -18.46 -31.29 11.06
C GLU A 152 -19.06 -30.99 12.43
N LYS A 153 -19.22 -29.70 12.77
CA LYS A 153 -19.88 -29.26 14.00
C LYS A 153 -21.32 -29.75 14.07
N ALA A 154 -22.11 -29.56 13.01
CA ALA A 154 -23.51 -30.01 12.96
C ALA A 154 -23.65 -31.53 13.16
N LEU A 155 -22.78 -32.32 12.52
CA LEU A 155 -22.77 -33.78 12.68
C LEU A 155 -22.41 -34.20 14.12
N LYS A 156 -21.46 -33.50 14.75
CA LYS A 156 -21.08 -33.76 16.15
C LYS A 156 -22.20 -33.42 17.12
N GLU A 157 -22.85 -32.28 16.94
CA GLU A 157 -24.00 -31.84 17.75
C GLU A 157 -25.17 -32.81 17.63
N GLU A 158 -25.46 -33.30 16.42
CA GLU A 158 -26.51 -34.29 16.20
C GLU A 158 -26.18 -35.65 16.88
N ALA A 159 -24.94 -36.11 16.76
CA ALA A 159 -24.48 -37.34 17.40
C ALA A 159 -24.47 -37.23 18.94
N GLU A 160 -24.10 -36.08 19.49
CA GLU A 160 -24.17 -35.79 20.92
C GLU A 160 -25.62 -35.72 21.41
N ALA A 161 -26.51 -35.07 20.66
CA ALA A 161 -27.94 -35.02 20.97
C ALA A 161 -28.59 -36.42 20.98
N ARG A 162 -28.18 -37.30 20.06
CA ARG A 162 -28.61 -38.72 20.08
C ARG A 162 -28.08 -39.43 21.33
N ARG A 163 -26.80 -39.27 21.67
CA ARG A 163 -26.20 -39.88 22.86
C ARG A 163 -26.83 -39.40 24.16
N SER A 164 -27.09 -38.10 24.30
CA SER A 164 -27.71 -37.52 25.49
C SER A 164 -29.17 -37.97 25.66
N LYS A 165 -29.95 -38.03 24.58
CA LYS A 165 -31.31 -38.58 24.60
C LYS A 165 -31.33 -40.04 25.06
N THR A 166 -30.44 -40.88 24.54
CA THR A 166 -30.34 -42.29 24.94
C THR A 166 -29.91 -42.43 26.39
N ARG A 167 -28.94 -41.61 26.86
CA ARG A 167 -28.51 -41.59 28.26
C ARG A 167 -29.65 -41.21 29.20
N ALA A 168 -30.37 -40.11 28.91
CA ALA A 168 -31.50 -39.66 29.70
C ALA A 168 -32.67 -40.65 29.70
N ALA A 169 -32.90 -41.39 28.61
CA ALA A 169 -33.88 -42.47 28.57
C ALA A 169 -33.47 -43.66 29.47
N ARG A 170 -32.17 -44.00 29.50
CA ARG A 170 -31.62 -45.06 30.35
C ARG A 170 -31.72 -44.71 31.83
N GLU A 171 -31.37 -43.48 32.19
CA GLU A 171 -31.46 -42.95 33.57
C GLU A 171 -32.92 -42.95 34.06
N ARG A 172 -33.87 -42.45 33.26
CA ARG A 172 -35.31 -42.50 33.59
C ARG A 172 -35.86 -43.92 33.73
N ARG A 173 -35.29 -44.90 33.00
CA ARG A 173 -35.67 -46.31 33.16
C ARG A 173 -35.11 -46.88 34.45
N GLN A 174 -33.85 -46.57 34.80
CA GLN A 174 -33.25 -47.00 36.06
C GLN A 174 -33.96 -46.40 37.27
N GLN A 175 -34.31 -45.11 37.23
CA GLN A 175 -35.10 -44.45 38.27
C GLN A 175 -36.44 -45.16 38.48
N ARG A 176 -37.22 -45.40 37.40
CA ARG A 176 -38.49 -46.15 37.49
C ARG A 176 -38.34 -47.55 38.08
N ILE A 177 -37.26 -48.27 37.76
CA ILE A 177 -37.01 -49.61 38.30
C ILE A 177 -36.66 -49.53 39.79
N ALA A 178 -35.87 -48.54 40.20
CA ALA A 178 -35.51 -48.30 41.60
C ALA A 178 -36.73 -47.90 42.44
N GLU A 179 -37.51 -46.93 41.97
CA GLU A 179 -38.77 -46.49 42.59
C GLU A 179 -39.75 -47.66 42.76
N LYS A 180 -39.92 -48.49 41.71
CA LYS A 180 -40.78 -49.68 41.79
C LYS A 180 -40.26 -50.70 42.81
N ARG A 181 -38.94 -50.90 42.90
CA ARG A 181 -38.33 -51.81 43.87
C ARG A 181 -38.52 -51.30 45.29
N GLU A 182 -38.36 -50.01 45.54
CA GLU A 182 -38.62 -49.40 46.85
C GLU A 182 -40.10 -49.50 47.25
N ALA A 183 -41.03 -49.22 46.34
CA ALA A 183 -42.46 -49.35 46.60
C ALA A 183 -42.86 -50.78 46.99
N LEU A 184 -42.33 -51.79 46.29
CA LEU A 184 -42.56 -53.21 46.62
C LEU A 184 -42.01 -53.60 48.00
N PHE A 185 -40.91 -53.00 48.44
CA PHE A 185 -40.36 -53.22 49.79
C PHE A 185 -41.17 -52.51 50.87
N ALA A 186 -41.81 -51.38 50.54
CA ALA A 186 -42.64 -50.62 51.46
C ALA A 186 -44.03 -51.24 51.69
N GLU A 187 -44.60 -51.95 50.69
CA GLU A 187 -45.89 -52.66 50.81
C GLU A 187 -45.79 -54.02 51.53
N GLY A 188 -44.56 -54.53 51.75
CA GLY A 188 -44.30 -55.84 52.37
C GLY A 188 -44.00 -55.82 53.88
N ASN A 189 -44.11 -54.65 54.53
CA ASN A 189 -43.99 -54.44 55.98
C ASN A 189 -45.31 -53.87 56.51
#